data_AF-A0A7C4DA82-F1
#
_entry.id   AF-A0A7C4DA82-F1
#
_cell.length_a   1.000
_cell.length_b   1.000
_cell.length_c   1.000
_cell.angle_alpha   90.00
_cell.angle_beta   90.00
_cell.angle_gamma   90.00
#
_symmetry.space_group_name_H-M   'P 1'
#
loop_
_entity.id
_entity.type
_entity.pdbx_description
1 polymer ?
#
loop_
_entity_poly.entity_id
_entity_poly.type
_entity_poly.pdbx_seq_one_letter_code
_entity_poly.pdbx_strand_id
1 'polypeptide(L)'
;MLEEVPVRVLFFKSKSCAFCAPVERMVRKAISRLFGDELITVNVFDVDEHNELVDEYKITSLPYVIVGEVPVISGMASEKEIEDALMRGILHSASSRAERIEVGAKQVFIEANLNFVESINSKERIRRNIGDYVHISNLQLATISLLSLDTTAGNLLYSIGKLAGKTGAFTGLLYDIEPSLGDPYASVEKNFRSFLIAIDRFHVKQNELGVFDARNAEVVEEDKGYGRIRIYESATATGVPVIGEPICYFTAGMISGLAEAILGETVYVAERNCWGLGASYCEFEISLSEGALEGKKTTPHLTKKGVEAREESFGRLIRTLTRNMTQSVLEGRRIRVGISDYTHIMNLQQQITSIKLADPVAGFFLRLAGKRLGRIIAPKEHLSVNEAIFELKNYMNSPLSLMSGIHSNCNIKKGDGESFIVTVESCAFASGQENIGVSLCEFEAGVIEGFMEKSTGKSYSSKEVECWGLGQQHCAFQVEREKFS
;
A
#
# COMPACT_ATOMS: atom_id res chain seq x y z
N MET A 1 17.01 14.14 -1.43
CA MET A 1 17.05 12.77 -1.96
C MET A 1 17.05 11.83 -0.78
N LEU A 2 16.05 10.98 -0.66
CA LEU A 2 16.06 9.90 0.32
C LEU A 2 17.22 8.98 -0.06
N GLU A 3 18.24 8.83 0.80
CA GLU A 3 19.28 7.83 0.55
C GLU A 3 18.59 6.46 0.48
N GLU A 4 18.60 5.83 -0.69
CA GLU A 4 18.13 4.45 -0.85
C GLU A 4 19.04 3.56 -0.02
N VAL A 5 18.62 3.21 1.20
CA VAL A 5 19.35 2.22 2.00
C VAL A 5 19.02 0.85 1.41
N PRO A 6 19.95 0.17 0.73
CA PRO A 6 19.66 -1.11 0.10
C PRO A 6 19.31 -2.14 1.18
N VAL A 7 18.26 -2.93 0.93
CA VAL A 7 17.88 -4.00 1.85
C VAL A 7 18.98 -5.06 1.85
N ARG A 8 19.51 -5.36 3.04
CA ARG A 8 20.58 -6.35 3.20
C ARG A 8 19.99 -7.73 3.42
N VAL A 9 20.38 -8.65 2.55
CA VAL A 9 20.16 -10.08 2.71
C VAL A 9 21.48 -10.72 3.10
N LEU A 10 21.53 -11.35 4.26
CA LEU A 10 22.71 -12.08 4.74
C LEU A 10 22.53 -13.55 4.39
N PHE A 11 23.50 -14.13 3.69
CA PHE A 11 23.51 -15.53 3.30
C PHE A 11 24.71 -16.22 3.94
N PHE A 12 24.47 -17.20 4.79
CA PHE A 12 25.50 -17.95 5.48
C PHE A 12 25.66 -19.33 4.83
N LYS A 13 26.91 -19.70 4.55
CA LYS A 13 27.29 -20.98 3.96
C LYS A 13 28.55 -21.55 4.59
N SER A 14 28.86 -22.79 4.25
CA SER A 14 30.15 -23.44 4.53
C SER A 14 30.61 -24.16 3.27
N LYS A 15 31.92 -24.34 3.10
CA LYS A 15 32.49 -25.14 2.01
C LYS A 15 32.05 -26.61 2.07
N SER A 16 31.71 -27.10 3.27
CA SER A 16 31.25 -28.47 3.50
C SER A 16 29.76 -28.70 3.18
N CYS A 17 29.00 -27.62 2.95
CA CYS A 17 27.55 -27.67 2.75
C CYS A 17 27.17 -27.93 1.29
N ALA A 18 26.67 -29.14 0.99
CA ALA A 18 26.25 -29.54 -0.36
C ALA A 18 25.09 -28.71 -0.94
N PHE A 19 24.22 -28.16 -0.07
CA PHE A 19 23.01 -27.44 -0.48
C PHE A 19 23.23 -25.92 -0.62
N CYS A 20 24.36 -25.40 -0.14
CA CYS A 20 24.56 -23.96 -0.05
C CYS A 20 24.70 -23.29 -1.43
N ALA A 21 25.47 -23.88 -2.36
CA ALA A 21 25.63 -23.31 -3.70
C ALA A 21 24.34 -23.30 -4.54
N PRO A 22 23.51 -24.37 -4.57
CA PRO A 22 22.20 -24.32 -5.21
C PRO A 22 21.30 -23.23 -4.65
N VAL A 23 21.16 -23.13 -3.32
CA VAL A 23 20.27 -22.15 -2.68
C VAL A 23 20.79 -20.73 -2.88
N GLU A 24 22.11 -20.48 -2.85
CA GLU A 24 22.68 -19.16 -3.14
C GLU A 24 22.28 -18.68 -4.54
N ARG A 25 22.39 -19.57 -5.56
CA ARG A 25 21.97 -19.23 -6.93
C ARG A 25 20.49 -18.91 -7.01
N MET A 26 19.66 -19.69 -6.32
CA MET A 26 18.21 -19.48 -6.31
C MET A 26 17.82 -18.19 -5.60
N VAL A 27 18.48 -17.84 -4.49
CA VAL A 27 18.30 -16.55 -3.78
C VAL A 27 18.67 -15.38 -4.68
N ARG A 28 19.85 -15.42 -5.32
CA ARG A 28 20.27 -14.34 -6.24
C ARG A 28 19.33 -14.20 -7.43
N LYS A 29 18.91 -15.33 -8.03
CA LYS A 29 17.95 -15.35 -9.13
C LYS A 29 16.60 -14.77 -8.69
N ALA A 30 16.07 -15.20 -7.55
CA ALA A 30 14.84 -14.68 -6.97
C ALA A 30 14.94 -13.18 -6.71
N ILE A 31 16.08 -12.70 -6.18
CA ILE A 31 16.29 -11.28 -5.89
C ILE A 31 16.30 -10.45 -7.16
N SER A 32 17.11 -10.85 -8.14
CA SER A 32 17.21 -10.16 -9.43
C SER A 32 15.86 -10.13 -10.15
N ARG A 33 15.13 -11.26 -10.14
CA ARG A 33 13.82 -11.40 -10.78
C ARG A 33 12.72 -10.59 -10.11
N LEU A 34 12.66 -10.61 -8.78
CA LEU A 34 11.60 -9.97 -8.02
C LEU A 34 11.91 -8.49 -7.78
N PHE A 35 13.04 -8.20 -7.16
CA PHE A 35 13.34 -6.88 -6.60
C PHE A 35 14.28 -6.03 -7.45
N GLY A 36 14.99 -6.64 -8.42
CA GLY A 36 16.04 -5.99 -9.18
C GLY A 36 17.35 -5.87 -8.40
N ASP A 37 18.47 -5.72 -9.12
CA ASP A 37 19.81 -5.78 -8.53
C ASP A 37 20.23 -4.50 -7.78
N GLU A 38 19.50 -3.40 -7.95
CA GLU A 38 19.86 -2.08 -7.39
C GLU A 38 19.37 -1.88 -5.95
N LEU A 39 18.26 -2.53 -5.56
CA LEU A 39 17.57 -2.27 -4.29
C LEU A 39 17.95 -3.23 -3.15
N ILE A 40 18.56 -4.37 -3.49
CA ILE A 40 18.86 -5.44 -2.52
C ILE A 40 20.31 -5.88 -2.66
N THR A 41 21.05 -5.84 -1.55
CA THR A 41 22.42 -6.34 -1.48
C THR A 41 22.45 -7.71 -0.80
N VAL A 42 23.04 -8.70 -1.47
CA VAL A 42 23.26 -10.04 -0.91
C VAL A 42 24.70 -10.16 -0.40
N ASN A 43 24.86 -10.15 0.91
CA ASN A 43 26.14 -10.38 1.57
C ASN A 43 26.28 -11.86 1.90
N VAL A 44 27.36 -12.49 1.44
CA VAL A 44 27.61 -13.91 1.65
C VAL A 44 28.73 -14.08 2.65
N PHE A 45 28.48 -14.85 3.71
CA PHE A 45 29.44 -15.17 4.76
C PHE A 45 29.72 -16.67 4.77
N ASP A 46 31.00 -17.03 4.82
CA ASP A 46 31.44 -18.39 5.09
C ASP A 46 31.58 -18.55 6.62
N VAL A 47 30.75 -19.39 7.23
CA VAL A 47 30.76 -19.59 8.69
C VAL A 47 32.05 -20.25 9.17
N ASP A 48 32.76 -20.98 8.29
CA ASP A 48 34.05 -21.58 8.63
C ASP A 48 35.14 -20.51 8.82
N GLU A 49 34.98 -19.35 8.17
CA GLU A 49 35.89 -18.19 8.24
C GLU A 49 35.42 -17.14 9.27
N HIS A 50 34.13 -17.14 9.61
CA HIS A 50 33.48 -16.19 10.52
C HIS A 50 32.67 -16.89 11.62
N ASN A 51 33.34 -17.63 12.50
CA ASN A 51 32.68 -18.41 13.55
C ASN A 51 31.89 -17.53 14.54
N GLU A 52 32.32 -16.29 14.76
CA GLU A 52 31.65 -15.32 15.63
C GLU A 52 30.19 -15.04 15.22
N LEU A 53 29.90 -15.11 13.92
CA LEU A 53 28.56 -14.84 13.38
C LEU A 53 27.57 -15.98 13.64
N VAL A 54 28.06 -17.19 13.91
CA VAL A 54 27.21 -18.37 14.20
C VAL A 54 26.42 -18.16 15.48
N ASP A 55 27.11 -17.69 16.54
CA ASP A 55 26.50 -17.43 17.83
C ASP A 55 25.65 -16.15 17.82
N GLU A 56 26.14 -15.08 17.16
CA GLU A 56 25.43 -13.81 17.04
C GLU A 56 24.06 -13.97 16.38
N TYR A 57 24.03 -14.65 15.23
CA TYR A 57 22.80 -14.85 14.45
C TYR A 57 22.06 -16.15 14.78
N LYS A 58 22.53 -16.90 15.78
CA LYS A 58 21.96 -18.18 16.25
C LYS A 58 21.74 -19.16 15.09
N ILE A 59 22.75 -19.33 14.25
CA ILE A 59 22.68 -20.15 13.04
C ILE A 59 22.57 -21.63 13.46
N THR A 60 21.45 -22.26 13.12
CA THR A 60 21.15 -23.65 13.52
C THR A 60 21.39 -24.67 12.39
N SER A 61 21.30 -24.25 11.13
CA SER A 61 21.54 -25.11 9.98
C SER A 61 21.97 -24.29 8.76
N LEU A 62 22.59 -24.95 7.77
CA LEU A 62 23.05 -24.32 6.54
C LEU A 62 22.37 -24.94 5.30
N PRO A 63 22.12 -24.17 4.23
CA PRO A 63 22.31 -22.71 4.12
C PRO A 63 21.34 -21.93 5.01
N TYR A 64 21.77 -20.77 5.51
CA TYR A 64 20.96 -19.90 6.36
C TYR A 64 20.83 -18.53 5.71
N VAL A 65 19.62 -17.99 5.62
CA VAL A 65 19.37 -16.68 5.00
C VAL A 65 18.58 -15.81 5.95
N ILE A 66 19.04 -14.57 6.13
CA ILE A 66 18.43 -13.56 6.97
C ILE A 66 18.12 -12.34 6.12
N VAL A 67 16.94 -11.76 6.33
CA VAL A 67 16.57 -10.45 5.77
C VAL A 67 16.32 -9.49 6.93
N GLY A 68 17.15 -8.45 7.05
CA GLY A 68 17.15 -7.60 8.25
C GLY A 68 17.53 -8.42 9.48
N GLU A 69 16.58 -8.64 10.37
CA GLU A 69 16.75 -9.44 11.61
C GLU A 69 15.98 -10.77 11.57
N VAL A 70 15.25 -11.05 10.47
CA VAL A 70 14.37 -12.22 10.39
C VAL A 70 15.06 -13.35 9.62
N PRO A 71 15.24 -14.53 10.23
CA PRO A 71 15.68 -15.71 9.50
C PRO A 71 14.56 -16.19 8.57
N VAL A 72 14.84 -16.25 7.28
CA VAL A 72 13.86 -16.60 6.24
C VAL A 72 14.05 -18.01 5.68
N ILE A 73 15.29 -18.50 5.62
CA ILE A 73 15.61 -19.84 5.11
C ILE A 73 16.59 -20.51 6.08
N SER A 74 16.31 -21.77 6.43
CA SER A 74 17.17 -22.62 7.24
C SER A 74 17.18 -24.02 6.58
N GLY A 75 18.26 -24.34 5.87
CA GLY A 75 18.43 -25.59 5.15
C GLY A 75 17.97 -25.54 3.68
N MET A 76 17.73 -26.72 3.11
CA MET A 76 17.31 -26.87 1.71
C MET A 76 15.90 -26.30 1.49
N ALA A 77 15.73 -25.53 0.41
CA ALA A 77 14.46 -24.96 0.01
C ALA A 77 14.29 -24.99 -1.52
N SER A 78 13.05 -25.12 -1.98
CA SER A 78 12.68 -24.97 -3.39
C SER A 78 12.66 -23.50 -3.81
N GLU A 79 12.60 -23.24 -5.12
CA GLU A 79 12.61 -21.87 -5.67
C GLU A 79 11.44 -21.05 -5.16
N LYS A 80 10.24 -21.65 -5.16
CA LYS A 80 9.03 -21.02 -4.65
C LYS A 80 9.12 -20.72 -3.15
N GLU A 81 9.68 -21.64 -2.36
CA GLU A 81 9.85 -21.42 -0.92
C GLU A 81 10.82 -20.27 -0.63
N ILE A 82 11.90 -20.16 -1.41
CA ILE A 82 12.88 -19.07 -1.31
C ILE A 82 12.21 -17.74 -1.65
N GLU A 83 11.45 -17.68 -2.74
CA GLU A 83 10.74 -16.47 -3.16
C GLU A 83 9.74 -16.02 -2.08
N ASP A 84 8.87 -16.92 -1.62
CA ASP A 84 7.89 -16.64 -0.59
C ASP A 84 8.56 -16.20 0.73
N ALA A 85 9.70 -16.80 1.08
CA ALA A 85 10.45 -16.46 2.29
C ALA A 85 11.13 -15.09 2.21
N LEU A 86 11.77 -14.78 1.09
CA LEU A 86 12.37 -13.47 0.83
C LEU A 86 11.30 -12.38 0.85
N MET A 87 10.18 -12.61 0.16
CA MET A 87 9.01 -11.71 0.17
C MET A 87 8.56 -11.37 1.58
N ARG A 88 8.35 -12.38 2.41
CA ARG A 88 7.93 -12.20 3.82
C ARG A 88 8.97 -11.46 4.64
N GLY A 89 10.25 -11.82 4.55
CA GLY A 89 11.31 -11.16 5.31
C GLY A 89 11.48 -9.68 4.95
N ILE A 90 11.41 -9.36 3.65
CA ILE A 90 11.55 -7.98 3.17
C ILE A 90 10.33 -7.15 3.59
N LEU A 91 9.12 -7.70 3.50
CA LEU A 91 7.90 -7.03 3.91
C LEU A 91 7.82 -6.83 5.43
N HIS A 92 8.25 -7.83 6.21
CA HIS A 92 8.30 -7.72 7.67
C HIS A 92 9.28 -6.61 8.10
N SER A 93 10.46 -6.56 7.47
CA SER A 93 11.46 -5.54 7.75
C SER A 93 11.10 -4.14 7.21
N ALA A 94 10.15 -4.04 6.27
CA ALA A 94 9.69 -2.77 5.70
C ALA A 94 9.05 -1.84 6.74
N SER A 95 8.25 -2.38 7.65
CA SER A 95 7.63 -1.62 8.74
C SER A 95 8.69 -0.91 9.60
N SER A 96 9.75 -1.62 10.00
CA SER A 96 10.86 -1.03 10.75
C SER A 96 11.66 0.02 9.97
N ARG A 97 11.75 -0.10 8.64
CA ARG A 97 12.42 0.89 7.78
C ARG A 97 11.58 2.17 7.68
N ALA A 98 10.26 2.03 7.52
CA ALA A 98 9.32 3.13 7.45
C ALA A 98 9.42 4.06 8.67
N GLU A 99 9.56 3.50 9.86
CA GLU A 99 9.71 4.28 11.10
C GLU A 99 11.02 5.09 11.14
N ARG A 100 12.10 4.60 10.52
CA ARG A 100 13.40 5.31 10.49
C ARG A 100 13.42 6.53 9.56
N ILE A 101 12.52 6.58 8.56
CA ILE A 101 12.52 7.64 7.53
C ILE A 101 11.79 8.92 8.00
N GLU A 102 11.17 8.92 9.18
CA GLU A 102 10.37 10.03 9.72
C GLU A 102 11.05 11.42 9.68
N VAL A 103 12.38 11.50 9.77
CA VAL A 103 13.11 12.79 9.77
C VAL A 103 13.45 13.28 8.36
N GLY A 104 13.73 12.38 7.41
CA GLY A 104 14.20 12.72 6.06
C GLY A 104 13.09 13.00 5.06
N ALA A 105 11.90 12.41 5.25
CA ALA A 105 10.81 12.50 4.27
C ALA A 105 9.80 13.64 4.53
N LYS A 106 9.82 14.29 5.70
CA LYS A 106 8.83 15.33 6.07
C LYS A 106 8.61 16.38 4.99
N GLN A 107 9.68 16.91 4.42
CA GLN A 107 9.60 17.93 3.38
C GLN A 107 8.92 17.41 2.10
N VAL A 108 9.30 16.22 1.66
CA VAL A 108 8.72 15.57 0.46
C VAL A 108 7.25 15.23 0.67
N PHE A 109 6.88 14.81 1.88
CA PHE A 109 5.48 14.58 2.25
C PHE A 109 4.66 15.87 2.22
N ILE A 110 5.20 16.98 2.73
CA ILE A 110 4.52 18.28 2.66
C ILE A 110 4.34 18.69 1.19
N GLU A 111 5.40 18.61 0.38
CA GLU A 111 5.38 18.94 -1.05
C GLU A 111 4.34 18.11 -1.81
N ALA A 112 4.27 16.81 -1.56
CA ALA A 112 3.28 15.92 -2.17
C ALA A 112 1.82 16.27 -1.80
N ASN A 113 1.60 16.99 -0.70
CA ASN A 113 0.27 17.38 -0.22
C ASN A 113 -0.07 18.87 -0.50
N LEU A 114 0.83 19.67 -1.09
CA LEU A 114 0.55 21.07 -1.41
C LEU A 114 -0.66 21.22 -2.35
N ASN A 115 -0.65 20.49 -3.46
CA ASN A 115 -1.73 20.52 -4.44
C ASN A 115 -3.06 19.98 -3.88
N PHE A 116 -3.00 19.17 -2.82
CA PHE A 116 -4.20 18.79 -2.08
C PHE A 116 -4.79 19.97 -1.29
N VAL A 117 -3.96 20.65 -0.49
CA VAL A 117 -4.39 21.78 0.33
C VAL A 117 -4.96 22.87 -0.57
N GLU A 118 -4.33 23.13 -1.71
CA GLU A 118 -4.84 24.06 -2.71
C GLU A 118 -6.18 23.59 -3.27
N SER A 119 -6.30 22.34 -3.75
CA SER A 119 -7.55 21.82 -4.33
C SER A 119 -8.75 21.96 -3.39
N ILE A 120 -8.56 21.68 -2.10
CA ILE A 120 -9.63 21.78 -1.10
C ILE A 120 -9.94 23.23 -0.71
N ASN A 121 -8.93 24.05 -0.48
CA ASN A 121 -9.13 25.40 0.03
C ASN A 121 -9.59 26.38 -1.06
N SER A 122 -9.03 26.29 -2.26
CA SER A 122 -9.37 27.20 -3.36
C SER A 122 -10.59 26.73 -4.15
N LYS A 123 -10.99 25.45 -3.99
CA LYS A 123 -11.96 24.76 -4.86
C LYS A 123 -11.59 24.84 -6.34
N GLU A 124 -10.33 25.16 -6.66
CA GLU A 124 -9.84 25.12 -8.03
C GLU A 124 -9.55 23.69 -8.44
N ARG A 125 -9.90 23.38 -9.68
CA ARG A 125 -9.67 22.07 -10.27
C ARG A 125 -8.20 21.96 -10.67
N ILE A 126 -7.40 21.28 -9.85
CA ILE A 126 -5.98 21.05 -10.14
C ILE A 126 -5.84 20.14 -11.36
N ARG A 127 -6.63 19.06 -11.41
CA ARG A 127 -6.57 18.07 -12.49
C ARG A 127 -7.60 18.39 -13.57
N ARG A 128 -7.19 19.13 -14.60
CA ARG A 128 -8.08 19.60 -15.69
C ARG A 128 -8.80 18.46 -16.42
N ASN A 129 -8.11 17.35 -16.67
CA ASN A 129 -8.63 16.23 -17.46
C ASN A 129 -9.52 15.30 -16.64
N ILE A 130 -8.97 14.61 -15.63
CA ILE A 130 -9.69 13.60 -14.84
C ILE A 130 -10.55 14.17 -13.71
N GLY A 131 -10.29 15.41 -13.27
CA GLY A 131 -10.85 15.95 -12.05
C GLY A 131 -10.20 15.40 -10.78
N ASP A 132 -10.62 15.93 -9.64
CA ASP A 132 -10.00 15.64 -8.33
C ASP A 132 -10.74 14.55 -7.54
N TYR A 133 -11.58 13.76 -8.21
CA TYR A 133 -12.38 12.70 -7.59
C TYR A 133 -12.20 11.37 -8.30
N VAL A 134 -12.07 10.30 -7.52
CA VAL A 134 -11.97 8.92 -8.01
C VAL A 134 -12.99 8.04 -7.32
N HIS A 135 -13.40 6.98 -8.01
CA HIS A 135 -14.28 5.98 -7.41
C HIS A 135 -13.55 5.27 -6.26
N ILE A 136 -14.26 5.00 -5.14
CA ILE A 136 -13.63 4.39 -3.95
C ILE A 136 -12.93 3.05 -4.25
N SER A 137 -13.39 2.33 -5.28
CA SER A 137 -12.78 1.06 -5.66
C SER A 137 -11.33 1.18 -6.11
N ASN A 138 -10.87 2.34 -6.59
CA ASN A 138 -9.45 2.56 -6.90
C ASN A 138 -8.60 2.41 -5.64
N LEU A 139 -9.02 3.06 -4.55
CA LEU A 139 -8.39 2.97 -3.23
C LEU A 139 -8.50 1.57 -2.64
N GLN A 140 -9.71 1.00 -2.66
CA GLN A 140 -9.98 -0.32 -2.08
C GLN A 140 -9.16 -1.42 -2.77
N LEU A 141 -9.15 -1.45 -4.10
CA LEU A 141 -8.45 -2.49 -4.86
C LEU A 141 -6.94 -2.38 -4.73
N ALA A 142 -6.37 -1.16 -4.70
CA ALA A 142 -4.95 -0.98 -4.40
C ALA A 142 -4.59 -1.52 -3.00
N THR A 143 -5.36 -1.11 -1.98
CA THR A 143 -5.14 -1.51 -0.58
C THR A 143 -5.29 -3.02 -0.38
N ILE A 144 -6.37 -3.60 -0.91
CA ILE A 144 -6.68 -5.02 -0.74
C ILE A 144 -5.72 -5.89 -1.54
N SER A 145 -5.27 -5.43 -2.71
CA SER A 145 -4.25 -6.16 -3.47
C SER A 145 -2.93 -6.20 -2.70
N LEU A 146 -2.57 -5.12 -2.00
CA LEU A 146 -1.40 -5.08 -1.12
C LEU A 146 -1.58 -6.01 0.09
N LEU A 147 -2.73 -5.95 0.78
CA LEU A 147 -3.06 -6.84 1.88
C LEU A 147 -3.04 -8.31 1.47
N SER A 148 -3.41 -8.61 0.22
CA SER A 148 -3.43 -9.98 -0.28
C SER A 148 -2.05 -10.62 -0.38
N LEU A 149 -0.97 -9.83 -0.44
CA LEU A 149 0.40 -10.34 -0.59
C LEU A 149 0.84 -11.15 0.62
N ASP A 150 0.62 -10.63 1.83
CA ASP A 150 0.95 -11.31 3.08
C ASP A 150 0.16 -10.73 4.26
N THR A 151 0.03 -11.51 5.32
CA THR A 151 -0.50 -11.08 6.62
C THR A 151 0.22 -9.87 7.24
N THR A 152 1.53 -9.71 6.99
CA THR A 152 2.32 -8.59 7.54
C THR A 152 2.11 -7.28 6.78
N ALA A 153 1.44 -7.30 5.62
CA ALA A 153 1.14 -6.09 4.85
C ALA A 153 0.29 -5.09 5.66
N GLY A 154 -0.53 -5.58 6.60
CA GLY A 154 -1.27 -4.74 7.53
C GLY A 154 -0.37 -3.91 8.44
N ASN A 155 0.74 -4.48 8.94
CA ASN A 155 1.70 -3.74 9.77
C ASN A 155 2.40 -2.65 8.98
N LEU A 156 2.78 -2.95 7.72
CA LEU A 156 3.34 -1.95 6.82
C LEU A 156 2.34 -0.80 6.60
N LEU A 157 1.09 -1.10 6.27
CA LEU A 157 0.04 -0.08 6.10
C LEU A 157 -0.21 0.73 7.36
N TYR A 158 -0.15 0.12 8.55
CA TYR A 158 -0.26 0.83 9.82
C TYR A 158 0.91 1.80 10.03
N SER A 159 2.16 1.35 9.88
CA SER A 159 3.34 2.22 10.02
C SER A 159 3.32 3.38 9.02
N ILE A 160 2.91 3.12 7.77
CA ILE A 160 2.81 4.17 6.73
C ILE A 160 1.67 5.12 7.05
N GLY A 161 0.51 4.61 7.48
CA GLY A 161 -0.59 5.44 7.94
C GLY A 161 -0.16 6.36 9.07
N LYS A 162 0.60 5.83 10.04
CA LYS A 162 1.16 6.59 11.16
C LYS A 162 2.08 7.70 10.69
N LEU A 163 2.99 7.41 9.75
CA LEU A 163 3.82 8.44 9.13
C LEU A 163 2.95 9.52 8.45
N ALA A 164 1.98 9.11 7.63
CA ALA A 164 1.07 10.00 6.94
C ALA A 164 0.23 10.86 7.89
N GLY A 165 -0.17 10.33 9.04
CA GLY A 165 -0.89 11.07 10.08
C GLY A 165 0.00 12.12 10.77
N LYS A 166 1.27 11.78 11.04
CA LYS A 166 2.24 12.70 11.65
C LYS A 166 2.66 13.84 10.74
N THR A 167 2.82 13.56 9.44
CA THR A 167 3.42 14.50 8.48
C THR A 167 2.41 15.07 7.48
N GLY A 168 1.17 14.60 7.50
CA GLY A 168 0.12 15.01 6.57
C GLY A 168 -0.53 16.33 6.94
N ALA A 169 -1.34 16.83 6.01
CA ALA A 169 -2.01 18.13 6.11
C ALA A 169 -3.18 18.17 7.12
N PHE A 170 -3.59 17.03 7.67
CA PHE A 170 -4.79 16.94 8.51
C PHE A 170 -4.59 17.47 9.94
N THR A 171 -3.36 17.53 10.45
CA THR A 171 -3.08 18.10 11.77
C THR A 171 -3.57 19.55 11.87
N GLY A 172 -3.27 20.38 10.87
CA GLY A 172 -3.75 21.76 10.78
C GLY A 172 -5.28 21.84 10.74
N LEU A 173 -5.92 20.99 9.93
CA LEU A 173 -7.39 20.96 9.84
C LEU A 173 -8.05 20.57 11.17
N LEU A 174 -7.44 19.69 11.97
CA LEU A 174 -7.96 19.34 13.30
C LEU A 174 -7.86 20.53 14.28
N TYR A 175 -6.79 21.32 14.24
CA TYR A 175 -6.69 22.56 15.04
C TYR A 175 -7.77 23.58 14.67
N ASP A 176 -8.10 23.70 13.37
CA ASP A 176 -9.17 24.60 12.92
C ASP A 176 -10.57 24.14 13.40
N ILE A 177 -10.78 22.81 13.47
CA ILE A 177 -12.05 22.21 13.90
C ILE A 177 -12.22 22.26 15.42
N GLU A 178 -11.14 22.01 16.16
CA GLU A 178 -11.13 22.00 17.62
C GLU A 178 -9.90 22.79 18.13
N PRO A 179 -10.00 24.13 18.23
CA PRO A 179 -8.90 24.98 18.67
C PRO A 179 -8.38 24.67 20.07
N SER A 180 -9.17 23.97 20.90
CA SER A 180 -8.75 23.56 22.24
C SER A 180 -7.61 22.53 22.22
N LEU A 181 -7.35 21.87 21.08
CA LEU A 181 -6.20 20.98 20.89
C LEU A 181 -4.85 21.69 21.07
N GLY A 182 -4.79 23.00 20.82
CA GLY A 182 -3.57 23.81 20.93
C GLY A 182 -3.34 24.43 22.30
N ASP A 183 -4.13 24.08 23.32
CA ASP A 183 -3.99 24.63 24.68
C ASP A 183 -2.73 24.07 25.37
N PRO A 184 -1.65 24.84 25.54
CA PRO A 184 -0.41 24.34 26.12
C PRO A 184 -0.53 24.06 27.63
N TYR A 185 -1.63 24.47 28.26
CA TYR A 185 -1.91 24.24 29.68
C TYR A 185 -2.88 23.09 29.93
N ALA A 186 -3.42 22.47 28.87
CA ALA A 186 -4.30 21.33 28.99
C ALA A 186 -3.53 20.06 29.40
N SER A 187 -4.14 19.22 30.24
CA SER A 187 -3.60 17.89 30.53
C SER A 187 -3.67 17.01 29.28
N VAL A 188 -2.80 16.00 29.20
CA VAL A 188 -2.83 14.99 28.13
C VAL A 188 -4.21 14.34 28.02
N GLU A 189 -4.88 14.04 29.14
CA GLU A 189 -6.25 13.50 29.14
C GLU A 189 -7.27 14.46 28.52
N LYS A 190 -7.18 15.76 28.82
CA LYS A 190 -8.06 16.78 28.23
C LYS A 190 -7.81 16.90 26.73
N ASN A 191 -6.55 16.94 26.30
CA ASN A 191 -6.18 16.98 24.89
C ASN A 191 -6.60 15.70 24.15
N PHE A 192 -6.49 14.54 24.80
CA PHE A 192 -6.97 13.27 24.25
C PHE A 192 -8.48 13.29 24.01
N ARG A 193 -9.24 13.81 24.98
CA ARG A 193 -10.69 14.02 24.80
C ARG A 193 -10.99 14.99 23.66
N SER A 194 -10.32 16.13 23.61
CA SER A 194 -10.48 17.10 22.52
C SER A 194 -10.13 16.48 21.16
N PHE A 195 -9.14 15.59 21.11
CA PHE A 195 -8.77 14.84 19.91
C PHE A 195 -9.89 13.91 19.43
N LEU A 196 -10.52 13.14 20.33
CA LEU A 196 -11.66 12.29 19.96
C LEU A 196 -12.82 13.10 19.39
N ILE A 197 -13.12 14.27 19.99
CA ILE A 197 -14.13 15.21 19.50
C ILE A 197 -13.74 15.79 18.13
N ALA A 198 -12.46 16.12 17.94
CA ALA A 198 -11.97 16.63 16.67
C ALA A 198 -12.13 15.60 15.55
N ILE A 199 -11.82 14.33 15.80
CA ILE A 199 -12.01 13.22 14.84
C ILE A 199 -13.49 13.01 14.49
N ASP A 200 -14.38 13.09 15.48
CA ASP A 200 -15.83 13.01 15.26
C ASP A 200 -16.30 14.09 14.27
N ARG A 201 -15.94 15.34 14.57
CA ARG A 201 -16.30 16.51 13.74
C ARG A 201 -15.60 16.52 12.39
N PHE A 202 -14.38 16.01 12.33
CA PHE A 202 -13.57 15.93 11.10
C PHE A 202 -14.31 15.20 9.99
N HIS A 203 -14.95 14.08 10.29
CA HIS A 203 -15.61 13.28 9.26
C HIS A 203 -16.84 13.96 8.66
N VAL A 204 -17.48 14.87 9.40
CA VAL A 204 -18.53 15.73 8.85
C VAL A 204 -17.91 16.89 8.08
N LYS A 205 -16.91 17.57 8.67
CA LYS A 205 -16.28 18.76 8.09
C LYS A 205 -15.59 18.47 6.76
N GLN A 206 -14.90 17.34 6.65
CA GLN A 206 -14.24 16.93 5.42
C GLN A 206 -15.22 16.75 4.26
N ASN A 207 -16.49 16.41 4.53
CA ASN A 207 -17.52 16.27 3.50
C ASN A 207 -17.98 17.64 3.01
N GLU A 208 -18.03 18.66 3.87
CA GLU A 208 -18.25 20.06 3.46
C GLU A 208 -17.10 20.58 2.59
N LEU A 209 -15.88 20.09 2.84
CA LEU A 209 -14.67 20.39 2.09
C LEU A 209 -14.55 19.58 0.79
N GLY A 210 -15.41 18.57 0.57
CA GLY A 210 -15.38 17.73 -0.63
C GLY A 210 -14.38 16.57 -0.59
N VAL A 211 -13.90 16.13 0.59
CA VAL A 211 -13.03 14.96 0.70
C VAL A 211 -13.82 13.65 0.47
N PHE A 212 -14.99 13.54 1.09
CA PHE A 212 -15.86 12.35 1.05
C PHE A 212 -15.16 11.02 1.40
N ASP A 213 -14.30 11.03 2.42
CA ASP A 213 -13.65 9.81 2.92
C ASP A 213 -14.65 8.92 3.65
N ALA A 214 -15.43 9.45 4.60
CA ALA A 214 -16.49 8.71 5.28
C ALA A 214 -17.73 9.59 5.52
N ARG A 215 -18.90 8.98 5.73
CA ARG A 215 -20.14 9.72 5.98
C ARG A 215 -20.08 10.52 7.28
N ASN A 216 -19.69 9.86 8.36
CA ASN A 216 -19.53 10.45 9.68
C ASN A 216 -18.71 9.51 10.56
N ALA A 217 -18.26 10.04 11.69
CA ALA A 217 -17.76 9.26 12.81
C ALA A 217 -18.69 9.42 14.03
N GLU A 218 -18.44 8.64 15.06
CA GLU A 218 -19.12 8.69 16.36
C GLU A 218 -18.14 8.21 17.44
N VAL A 219 -17.94 9.00 18.50
CA VAL A 219 -17.26 8.53 19.71
C VAL A 219 -18.26 7.72 20.54
N VAL A 220 -18.00 6.43 20.70
CA VAL A 220 -18.91 5.49 21.41
C VAL A 220 -18.46 5.16 22.82
N GLU A 221 -17.19 5.41 23.14
CA GLU A 221 -16.65 5.28 24.48
C GLU A 221 -15.51 6.28 24.67
N GLU A 222 -15.47 6.88 25.87
CA GLU A 222 -14.45 7.82 26.29
C GLU A 222 -14.12 7.50 27.76
N ASP A 223 -12.86 7.20 28.03
CA ASP A 223 -12.29 7.04 29.37
C ASP A 223 -10.88 7.66 29.41
N LYS A 224 -10.23 7.67 30.57
CA LYS A 224 -8.91 8.27 30.78
C LYS A 224 -7.85 7.65 29.88
N GLY A 225 -7.50 8.37 28.81
CA GLY A 225 -6.51 7.94 27.83
C GLY A 225 -6.95 6.76 26.97
N TYR A 226 -8.25 6.44 26.95
CA TYR A 226 -8.83 5.40 26.11
C TYR A 226 -10.09 5.94 25.41
N GLY A 227 -10.22 5.64 24.13
CA GLY A 227 -11.37 6.04 23.34
C GLY A 227 -11.77 4.97 22.35
N ARG A 228 -13.05 4.93 22.00
CA ARG A 228 -13.55 4.08 20.94
C ARG A 228 -14.37 4.91 19.96
N ILE A 229 -14.01 4.83 18.69
CA ILE A 229 -14.70 5.56 17.62
C ILE A 229 -15.26 4.59 16.59
N ARG A 230 -16.41 4.93 16.01
CA ARG A 230 -16.99 4.26 14.84
C ARG A 230 -16.96 5.19 13.66
N ILE A 231 -16.55 4.67 12.51
CA ILE A 231 -16.55 5.39 11.23
C ILE A 231 -17.52 4.66 10.29
N TYR A 232 -18.49 5.40 9.77
CA TYR A 232 -19.53 4.88 8.90
C TYR A 232 -19.27 5.24 7.45
N GLU A 233 -19.47 4.26 6.56
CA GLU A 233 -19.32 4.41 5.11
C GLU A 233 -17.93 4.95 4.65
N SER A 234 -16.85 4.50 5.30
CA SER A 234 -15.46 4.82 4.93
C SER A 234 -15.11 4.34 3.52
N ALA A 235 -14.37 5.15 2.76
CA ALA A 235 -13.95 4.85 1.39
C ALA A 235 -13.10 3.57 1.31
N THR A 236 -12.34 3.26 2.35
CA THR A 236 -11.43 2.11 2.41
C THR A 236 -12.12 0.75 2.61
N ALA A 237 -13.28 0.70 3.28
CA ALA A 237 -13.88 -0.58 3.69
C ALA A 237 -15.34 -0.79 3.28
N THR A 238 -16.08 0.26 2.92
CA THR A 238 -17.51 0.10 2.64
C THR A 238 -17.77 -0.82 1.47
N GLY A 239 -18.70 -1.77 1.63
CA GLY A 239 -19.03 -2.74 0.61
C GLY A 239 -18.03 -3.89 0.47
N VAL A 240 -17.01 -3.97 1.33
CA VAL A 240 -16.08 -5.10 1.38
C VAL A 240 -16.78 -6.35 1.95
N PRO A 241 -16.76 -7.49 1.25
CA PRO A 241 -17.18 -8.79 1.77
C PRO A 241 -16.44 -9.22 3.04
N VAL A 242 -17.08 -10.08 3.82
CA VAL A 242 -16.45 -10.72 4.99
C VAL A 242 -15.29 -11.60 4.54
N ILE A 243 -14.10 -11.30 5.07
CA ILE A 243 -12.87 -12.06 4.84
C ILE A 243 -12.26 -12.63 6.12
N GLY A 244 -12.81 -12.26 7.29
CA GLY A 244 -12.36 -12.76 8.59
C GLY A 244 -11.17 -12.00 9.18
N GLU A 245 -10.80 -10.86 8.61
CA GLU A 245 -9.75 -9.98 9.14
C GLU A 245 -10.10 -8.49 8.92
N PRO A 246 -9.59 -7.58 9.78
CA PRO A 246 -9.67 -6.14 9.56
C PRO A 246 -8.87 -5.73 8.32
N ILE A 247 -9.20 -4.56 7.75
CA ILE A 247 -8.57 -4.04 6.51
C ILE A 247 -8.18 -2.56 6.58
N CYS A 248 -8.66 -1.80 7.57
CA CYS A 248 -8.41 -0.36 7.70
C CYS A 248 -7.12 -0.06 8.48
N TYR A 249 -6.06 -0.84 8.23
CA TYR A 249 -4.76 -0.65 8.91
C TYR A 249 -4.17 0.74 8.68
N PHE A 250 -4.26 1.24 7.45
CA PHE A 250 -3.78 2.58 7.10
C PHE A 250 -4.55 3.66 7.86
N THR A 251 -5.87 3.55 7.96
CA THR A 251 -6.70 4.48 8.75
C THR A 251 -6.35 4.41 10.24
N ALA A 252 -6.19 3.21 10.81
CA ALA A 252 -5.75 3.04 12.20
C ALA A 252 -4.38 3.70 12.44
N GLY A 253 -3.43 3.47 11.54
CA GLY A 253 -2.14 4.13 11.56
C GLY A 253 -2.26 5.65 11.49
N MET A 254 -3.05 6.18 10.56
CA MET A 254 -3.25 7.62 10.40
C MET A 254 -3.83 8.28 11.65
N ILE A 255 -4.83 7.65 12.30
CA ILE A 255 -5.37 8.14 13.57
C ILE A 255 -4.29 8.14 14.65
N SER A 256 -3.49 7.07 14.74
CA SER A 256 -2.34 7.00 15.67
C SER A 256 -1.37 8.16 15.41
N GLY A 257 -0.92 8.35 14.17
CA GLY A 257 0.02 9.41 13.81
C GLY A 257 -0.50 10.82 14.07
N LEU A 258 -1.77 11.09 13.75
CA LEU A 258 -2.43 12.36 14.04
C LEU A 258 -2.48 12.62 15.55
N ALA A 259 -2.86 11.61 16.33
CA ALA A 259 -2.92 11.71 17.78
C ALA A 259 -1.53 11.98 18.38
N GLU A 260 -0.49 11.28 17.93
CA GLU A 260 0.88 11.51 18.42
C GLU A 260 1.38 12.92 18.10
N ALA A 261 1.10 13.42 16.90
CA ALA A 261 1.50 14.77 16.48
C ALA A 261 0.83 15.88 17.31
N ILE A 262 -0.40 15.63 17.79
CA ILE A 262 -1.18 16.60 18.57
C ILE A 262 -0.88 16.48 20.07
N LEU A 263 -0.79 15.25 20.59
CA LEU A 263 -0.66 15.01 22.03
C LEU A 263 0.79 15.03 22.51
N GLY A 264 1.76 14.81 21.62
CA GLY A 264 3.18 14.68 21.98
C GLY A 264 3.54 13.37 22.69
N GLU A 265 2.60 12.44 22.77
CA GLU A 265 2.73 11.13 23.43
C GLU A 265 2.54 10.00 22.41
N THR A 266 3.04 8.80 22.71
CA THR A 266 2.78 7.61 21.89
C THR A 266 1.31 7.19 22.01
N VAL A 267 0.67 6.94 20.86
CA VAL A 267 -0.76 6.57 20.79
C VAL A 267 -0.92 5.30 19.97
N TYR A 268 -1.61 4.32 20.55
CA TYR A 268 -1.86 3.03 19.94
C TYR A 268 -3.29 2.97 19.42
N VAL A 269 -3.47 2.45 18.20
CA VAL A 269 -4.79 2.31 17.58
C VAL A 269 -4.98 0.91 17.03
N ALA A 270 -6.11 0.27 17.34
CA ALA A 270 -6.46 -1.04 16.83
C ALA A 270 -7.86 -1.03 16.20
N GLU A 271 -8.03 -1.64 15.02
CA GLU A 271 -9.34 -1.87 14.42
C GLU A 271 -9.99 -3.10 15.07
N ARG A 272 -11.18 -2.92 15.64
CA ARG A 272 -11.94 -3.97 16.34
C ARG A 272 -13.07 -4.54 15.51
N ASN A 273 -13.82 -3.69 14.82
CA ASN A 273 -14.90 -4.08 13.93
C ASN A 273 -14.66 -3.48 12.54
N CYS A 274 -14.99 -4.22 11.51
CA CYS A 274 -14.78 -3.82 10.12
C CYS A 274 -15.80 -4.52 9.21
N TRP A 275 -16.00 -3.98 8.01
CA TRP A 275 -16.70 -4.69 6.94
C TRP A 275 -16.07 -6.05 6.63
N GLY A 276 -14.73 -6.13 6.65
CA GLY A 276 -14.00 -7.39 6.49
C GLY A 276 -14.27 -8.43 7.60
N LEU A 277 -14.79 -7.98 8.75
CA LEU A 277 -15.20 -8.82 9.89
C LEU A 277 -16.73 -9.04 9.96
N GLY A 278 -17.51 -8.46 9.04
CA GLY A 278 -18.97 -8.57 8.99
C GLY A 278 -19.75 -7.46 9.69
N ALA A 279 -19.09 -6.40 10.14
CA ALA A 279 -19.77 -5.19 10.64
C ALA A 279 -20.19 -4.26 9.48
N SER A 280 -21.08 -3.30 9.76
CA SER A 280 -21.49 -2.25 8.80
C SER A 280 -20.73 -0.93 8.98
N TYR A 281 -19.72 -0.92 9.84
CA TYR A 281 -18.88 0.22 10.20
C TYR A 281 -17.48 -0.27 10.57
N CYS A 282 -16.53 0.67 10.61
CA CYS A 282 -15.18 0.43 11.10
C CYS A 282 -15.10 0.99 12.53
N GLU A 283 -14.69 0.18 13.51
CA GLU A 283 -14.54 0.61 14.91
C GLU A 283 -13.07 0.56 15.31
N PHE A 284 -12.57 1.66 15.85
CA PHE A 284 -11.19 1.80 16.28
C PHE A 284 -11.12 2.06 17.77
N GLU A 285 -10.26 1.31 18.44
CA GLU A 285 -9.86 1.57 19.82
C GLU A 285 -8.56 2.37 19.82
N ILE A 286 -8.52 3.44 20.60
CA ILE A 286 -7.42 4.41 20.68
C ILE A 286 -6.97 4.46 22.14
N SER A 287 -5.67 4.33 22.41
CA SER A 287 -5.13 4.26 23.77
C SER A 287 -3.77 4.95 23.90
N LEU A 288 -3.53 5.61 25.04
CA LEU A 288 -2.22 6.11 25.47
C LEU A 288 -1.32 5.01 26.06
N SER A 289 -1.89 3.85 26.40
CA SER A 289 -1.16 2.71 26.98
C SER A 289 -1.31 1.46 26.11
N GLU A 290 -0.18 0.87 25.71
CA GLU A 290 -0.13 -0.34 24.88
C GLU A 290 -0.90 -1.51 25.51
N GLY A 291 -0.75 -1.69 26.83
CA GLY A 291 -1.38 -2.77 27.59
C GLY A 291 -2.92 -2.77 27.52
N ALA A 292 -3.55 -1.64 27.24
CA ALA A 292 -5.02 -1.56 27.11
C ALA A 292 -5.55 -2.22 25.83
N LEU A 293 -4.65 -2.47 24.86
CA LEU A 293 -4.96 -3.13 23.59
C LEU A 293 -4.42 -4.57 23.51
N GLU A 294 -3.78 -5.08 24.57
CA GLU A 294 -3.28 -6.46 24.60
C GLU A 294 -4.39 -7.49 24.30
N GLY A 295 -4.13 -8.36 23.33
CA GLY A 295 -5.09 -9.36 22.84
C GLY A 295 -6.07 -8.88 21.77
N LYS A 296 -6.11 -7.59 21.45
CA LYS A 296 -6.96 -6.98 20.42
C LYS A 296 -6.12 -6.75 19.17
N LYS A 297 -6.02 -7.79 18.34
CA LYS A 297 -5.01 -7.87 17.29
C LYS A 297 -5.49 -7.16 16.02
N THR A 298 -4.69 -6.23 15.54
CA THR A 298 -4.75 -5.75 14.14
C THR A 298 -4.30 -6.86 13.20
N THR A 299 -3.22 -7.59 13.52
CA THR A 299 -2.69 -8.63 12.63
C THR A 299 -3.42 -9.98 12.79
N PRO A 300 -3.91 -10.60 11.70
CA PRO A 300 -4.57 -11.90 11.76
C PRO A 300 -3.58 -13.02 12.08
N HIS A 301 -3.89 -13.88 13.05
CA HIS A 301 -3.12 -15.11 13.29
C HIS A 301 -3.66 -16.26 12.47
N LEU A 302 -2.87 -16.76 11.53
CA LEU A 302 -3.27 -17.82 10.62
C LEU A 302 -2.33 -19.02 10.71
N THR A 303 -2.93 -20.22 10.63
CA THR A 303 -2.17 -21.45 10.39
C THR A 303 -1.74 -21.51 8.92
N LYS A 304 -0.81 -22.42 8.55
CA LYS A 304 -0.40 -22.60 7.14
C LYS A 304 -1.58 -22.85 6.20
N LYS A 305 -2.54 -23.69 6.59
CA LYS A 305 -3.81 -23.88 5.86
C LYS A 305 -4.67 -22.60 5.82
N GLY A 306 -4.62 -21.80 6.87
CA GLY A 306 -5.28 -20.49 6.93
C GLY A 306 -4.69 -19.48 5.92
N VAL A 307 -3.38 -19.53 5.64
CA VAL A 307 -2.73 -18.66 4.63
C VAL A 307 -3.20 -19.01 3.22
N GLU A 308 -3.29 -20.30 2.87
CA GLU A 308 -3.80 -20.73 1.55
C GLU A 308 -5.29 -20.35 1.38
N ALA A 309 -6.11 -20.58 2.41
CA ALA A 309 -7.51 -20.17 2.42
C ALA A 309 -7.69 -18.64 2.34
N ARG A 310 -6.77 -17.87 2.93
CA ARG A 310 -6.71 -16.42 2.82
C ARG A 310 -6.45 -16.00 1.37
N GLU A 311 -5.50 -16.62 0.70
CA GLU A 311 -5.17 -16.28 -0.70
C GLU A 311 -6.39 -16.40 -1.63
N GLU A 312 -7.14 -17.49 -1.51
CA GLU A 312 -8.36 -17.73 -2.27
C GLU A 312 -9.46 -16.73 -1.91
N SER A 313 -9.59 -16.40 -0.62
CA SER A 313 -10.57 -15.43 -0.12
C SER A 313 -10.30 -14.03 -0.66
N PHE A 314 -9.03 -13.61 -0.71
CA PHE A 314 -8.64 -12.34 -1.33
C PHE A 314 -8.89 -12.32 -2.85
N GLY A 315 -8.68 -13.44 -3.54
CA GLY A 315 -9.04 -13.55 -4.96
C GLY A 315 -10.54 -13.36 -5.22
N ARG A 316 -11.41 -13.94 -4.37
CA ARG A 316 -12.87 -13.71 -4.41
C ARG A 316 -13.24 -12.28 -4.04
N LEU A 317 -12.57 -11.71 -3.03
CA LEU A 317 -12.75 -10.33 -2.60
C LEU A 317 -12.47 -9.34 -3.73
N ILE A 318 -11.29 -9.43 -4.37
CA ILE A 318 -10.91 -8.53 -5.47
C ILE A 318 -11.94 -8.60 -6.59
N ARG A 319 -12.37 -9.80 -7.03
CA ARG A 319 -13.43 -9.95 -8.05
C ARG A 319 -14.75 -9.30 -7.64
N THR A 320 -15.11 -9.42 -6.36
CA THR A 320 -16.34 -8.82 -5.84
C THR A 320 -16.27 -7.31 -5.86
N LEU A 321 -15.13 -6.72 -5.50
CA LEU A 321 -14.92 -5.27 -5.57
C LEU A 321 -14.89 -4.75 -7.00
N THR A 322 -14.25 -5.47 -7.93
CA THR A 322 -14.32 -5.14 -9.36
C THR A 322 -15.77 -5.15 -9.85
N ARG A 323 -16.57 -6.15 -9.45
CA ARG A 323 -18.00 -6.20 -9.78
C ARG A 323 -18.77 -5.04 -9.15
N ASN A 324 -18.55 -4.73 -7.87
CA ASN A 324 -19.21 -3.61 -7.19
C ASN A 324 -18.92 -2.29 -7.91
N MET A 325 -17.67 -2.08 -8.33
CA MET A 325 -17.29 -0.94 -9.15
C MET A 325 -18.05 -0.93 -10.48
N THR A 326 -18.08 -2.03 -11.22
CA THR A 326 -18.81 -2.12 -12.49
C THR A 326 -20.28 -1.75 -12.31
N GLN A 327 -20.93 -2.26 -11.27
CA GLN A 327 -22.32 -1.93 -10.97
C GLN A 327 -22.51 -0.47 -10.56
N SER A 328 -21.60 0.10 -9.77
CA SER A 328 -21.70 1.52 -9.40
C SER A 328 -21.48 2.45 -10.60
N VAL A 329 -20.41 2.21 -11.36
CA VAL A 329 -20.01 3.07 -12.49
C VAL A 329 -20.94 2.95 -13.69
N LEU A 330 -21.38 1.74 -14.06
CA LEU A 330 -22.19 1.52 -15.27
C LEU A 330 -23.69 1.42 -15.00
N GLU A 331 -24.09 0.86 -13.85
CA GLU A 331 -25.52 0.63 -13.53
C GLU A 331 -26.06 1.69 -12.56
N GLY A 332 -25.21 2.57 -12.00
CA GLY A 332 -25.60 3.58 -11.01
C GLY A 332 -25.94 3.00 -9.63
N ARG A 333 -25.53 1.75 -9.35
CA ARG A 333 -25.78 1.10 -8.06
C ARG A 333 -24.84 1.66 -6.99
N ARG A 334 -25.39 2.46 -6.06
CA ARG A 334 -24.61 3.02 -4.96
C ARG A 334 -24.08 1.97 -3.99
N ILE A 335 -22.78 2.02 -3.70
CA ILE A 335 -22.10 1.24 -2.67
C ILE A 335 -22.27 1.92 -1.31
N ARG A 336 -22.08 3.24 -1.27
CA ARG A 336 -22.30 4.13 -0.13
C ARG A 336 -23.66 4.80 -0.30
N VAL A 337 -24.58 4.52 0.61
CA VAL A 337 -25.97 4.99 0.53
C VAL A 337 -26.09 6.41 1.08
N GLY A 338 -25.36 6.74 2.15
CA GLY A 338 -25.42 8.03 2.81
C GLY A 338 -24.36 9.04 2.37
N ILE A 339 -23.45 8.66 1.46
CA ILE A 339 -22.43 9.54 0.86
C ILE A 339 -22.13 9.09 -0.59
N SER A 340 -21.44 9.91 -1.38
CA SER A 340 -21.03 9.61 -2.77
C SER A 340 -20.18 8.35 -2.87
N ASP A 341 -20.18 7.60 -3.98
CA ASP A 341 -19.20 6.52 -4.25
C ASP A 341 -17.84 7.04 -4.75
N TYR A 342 -17.71 8.35 -4.84
CA TYR A 342 -16.49 9.03 -5.22
C TYR A 342 -15.89 9.72 -4.01
N THR A 343 -14.57 9.65 -3.90
CA THR A 343 -13.78 10.31 -2.88
C THR A 343 -12.73 11.18 -3.54
N HIS A 344 -12.25 12.19 -2.82
CA HIS A 344 -11.19 13.04 -3.31
C HIS A 344 -9.93 12.20 -3.59
N ILE A 345 -9.28 12.48 -4.72
CA ILE A 345 -8.17 11.69 -5.25
C ILE A 345 -6.97 11.62 -4.31
N MET A 346 -6.83 12.59 -3.40
CA MET A 346 -5.83 12.55 -2.34
C MET A 346 -5.91 11.25 -1.54
N ASN A 347 -7.08 10.72 -1.20
CA ASN A 347 -7.13 9.51 -0.36
C ASN A 347 -6.40 8.33 -1.02
N LEU A 348 -6.41 8.26 -2.36
CA LEU A 348 -5.60 7.33 -3.13
C LEU A 348 -4.13 7.76 -3.18
N GLN A 349 -3.85 8.98 -3.65
CA GLN A 349 -2.48 9.41 -3.92
C GLN A 349 -1.64 9.53 -2.64
N GLN A 350 -2.21 10.03 -1.54
CA GLN A 350 -1.54 10.12 -0.25
C GLN A 350 -1.10 8.74 0.23
N GLN A 351 -1.96 7.72 0.15
CA GLN A 351 -1.56 6.36 0.54
C GLN A 351 -0.41 5.85 -0.32
N ILE A 352 -0.48 6.02 -1.64
CA ILE A 352 0.54 5.53 -2.59
C ILE A 352 1.87 6.26 -2.40
N THR A 353 1.85 7.59 -2.36
CA THR A 353 3.03 8.41 -2.07
C THR A 353 3.61 8.07 -0.70
N SER A 354 2.76 7.88 0.33
CA SER A 354 3.24 7.50 1.66
C SER A 354 3.96 6.14 1.63
N ILE A 355 3.41 5.15 0.91
CA ILE A 355 4.04 3.86 0.72
C ILE A 355 5.40 4.02 0.03
N LYS A 356 5.47 4.82 -1.04
CA LYS A 356 6.67 5.03 -1.83
C LYS A 356 7.78 5.75 -1.09
N LEU A 357 7.44 6.74 -0.27
CA LEU A 357 8.41 7.51 0.49
C LEU A 357 8.86 6.80 1.78
N ALA A 358 8.06 5.88 2.31
CA ALA A 358 8.36 5.19 3.56
C ALA A 358 9.40 4.07 3.42
N ASP A 359 9.52 3.41 2.26
CA ASP A 359 10.52 2.36 2.04
C ASP A 359 10.84 2.26 0.54
N PRO A 360 12.12 2.37 0.12
CA PRO A 360 12.52 2.21 -1.28
C PRO A 360 12.03 0.91 -1.92
N VAL A 361 11.89 -0.17 -1.12
CA VAL A 361 11.40 -1.47 -1.61
C VAL A 361 9.86 -1.55 -1.60
N ALA A 362 9.15 -0.61 -1.00
CA ALA A 362 7.69 -0.65 -0.97
C ALA A 362 7.04 -0.40 -2.33
N GLY A 363 7.71 0.32 -3.24
CA GLY A 363 7.29 0.42 -4.65
C GLY A 363 7.19 -0.96 -5.31
N PHE A 364 8.04 -1.91 -4.91
CA PHE A 364 7.94 -3.27 -5.41
C PHE A 364 6.69 -4.01 -4.89
N PHE A 365 6.29 -3.82 -3.63
CA PHE A 365 5.05 -4.40 -3.13
C PHE A 365 3.82 -3.84 -3.86
N LEU A 366 3.82 -2.54 -4.19
CA LEU A 366 2.79 -1.96 -5.04
C LEU A 366 2.75 -2.64 -6.40
N ARG A 367 3.92 -2.86 -7.04
CA ARG A 367 4.00 -3.59 -8.32
C ARG A 367 3.45 -5.02 -8.23
N LEU A 368 3.81 -5.78 -7.19
CA LEU A 368 3.25 -7.13 -7.02
C LEU A 368 1.75 -7.13 -6.76
N ALA A 369 1.27 -6.20 -5.93
CA ALA A 369 -0.15 -6.01 -5.68
C ALA A 369 -0.89 -5.72 -6.98
N GLY A 370 -0.36 -4.80 -7.78
CA GLY A 370 -0.85 -4.49 -9.12
C GLY A 370 -0.86 -5.72 -10.03
N LYS A 371 0.23 -6.48 -10.08
CA LYS A 371 0.33 -7.71 -10.89
C LYS A 371 -0.74 -8.72 -10.55
N ARG A 372 -1.06 -8.87 -9.27
CA ARG A 372 -2.15 -9.76 -8.84
C ARG A 372 -3.51 -9.27 -9.31
N LEU A 373 -3.78 -7.97 -9.20
CA LEU A 373 -5.00 -7.37 -9.73
C LEU A 373 -5.09 -7.53 -11.26
N GLY A 374 -4.01 -7.23 -11.99
CA GLY A 374 -3.89 -7.36 -13.44
C GLY A 374 -4.26 -8.76 -13.94
N ARG A 375 -3.80 -9.81 -13.24
CA ARG A 375 -4.17 -11.20 -13.55
C ARG A 375 -5.65 -11.50 -13.33
N ILE A 376 -6.32 -10.79 -12.43
CA ILE A 376 -7.74 -11.02 -12.12
C ILE A 376 -8.65 -10.30 -13.12
N ILE A 377 -8.27 -9.10 -13.56
CA ILE A 377 -9.07 -8.26 -14.46
C ILE A 377 -8.88 -8.58 -15.94
N ALA A 378 -7.82 -9.32 -16.31
CA ALA A 378 -7.60 -9.76 -17.68
C ALA A 378 -8.81 -10.56 -18.20
N PRO A 379 -9.43 -10.16 -19.33
CA PRO A 379 -10.73 -10.69 -19.74
C PRO A 379 -10.64 -12.05 -20.43
N LYS A 380 -9.49 -12.38 -21.03
CA LYS A 380 -9.28 -13.57 -21.86
C LYS A 380 -7.86 -14.11 -21.66
N GLU A 381 -7.67 -15.39 -21.95
CA GLU A 381 -6.38 -16.07 -21.89
C GLU A 381 -5.99 -16.58 -23.29
N HIS A 382 -4.72 -16.94 -23.48
CA HIS A 382 -4.17 -17.49 -24.72
C HIS A 382 -4.29 -16.56 -25.95
N LEU A 383 -4.27 -15.25 -25.71
CA LEU A 383 -4.23 -14.23 -26.76
C LEU A 383 -2.83 -14.13 -27.36
N SER A 384 -2.75 -13.77 -28.64
CA SER A 384 -1.50 -13.27 -29.21
C SER A 384 -1.09 -11.95 -28.53
N VAL A 385 0.19 -11.60 -28.59
CA VAL A 385 0.71 -10.35 -27.99
C VAL A 385 -0.04 -9.13 -28.53
N ASN A 386 -0.36 -9.13 -29.83
CA ASN A 386 -1.08 -8.02 -30.46
C ASN A 386 -2.53 -7.90 -29.96
N GLU A 387 -3.21 -9.03 -29.76
CA GLU A 387 -4.57 -9.05 -29.20
C GLU A 387 -4.55 -8.66 -27.73
N ALA A 388 -3.58 -9.14 -26.94
CA ALA A 388 -3.42 -8.76 -25.54
C ALA A 388 -3.15 -7.26 -25.38
N ILE A 389 -2.28 -6.66 -26.22
CA ILE A 389 -2.05 -5.21 -26.24
C ILE A 389 -3.33 -4.45 -26.60
N PHE A 390 -4.13 -4.96 -27.54
CA PHE A 390 -5.40 -4.35 -27.93
C PHE A 390 -6.40 -4.38 -26.77
N GLU A 391 -6.56 -5.52 -26.10
CA GLU A 391 -7.44 -5.65 -24.93
C GLU A 391 -6.96 -4.80 -23.76
N LEU A 392 -5.64 -4.72 -23.51
CA LEU A 392 -5.06 -3.83 -22.51
C LEU A 392 -5.41 -2.37 -22.83
N LYS A 393 -5.24 -1.95 -24.09
CA LYS A 393 -5.60 -0.59 -24.53
C LYS A 393 -7.10 -0.31 -24.31
N ASN A 394 -7.98 -1.27 -24.61
CA ASN A 394 -9.42 -1.11 -24.38
C ASN A 394 -9.74 -0.99 -22.90
N TYR A 395 -9.16 -1.86 -22.06
CA TYR A 395 -9.34 -1.79 -20.61
C TYR A 395 -8.88 -0.43 -20.07
N MET A 396 -7.69 0.01 -20.46
CA MET A 396 -7.08 1.27 -20.04
C MET A 396 -7.76 2.54 -20.52
N ASN A 397 -8.66 2.45 -21.50
CA ASN A 397 -9.49 3.58 -21.94
C ASN A 397 -10.95 3.41 -21.51
N SER A 398 -11.26 2.37 -20.74
CA SER A 398 -12.61 2.14 -20.23
C SER A 398 -12.86 2.96 -18.96
N PRO A 399 -14.13 3.33 -18.67
CA PRO A 399 -14.49 3.96 -17.39
C PRO A 399 -14.29 3.03 -16.18
N LEU A 400 -14.01 1.74 -16.41
CA LEU A 400 -13.67 0.74 -15.39
C LEU A 400 -12.15 0.63 -15.18
N SER A 401 -11.36 1.40 -15.91
CA SER A 401 -9.92 1.49 -15.69
C SER A 401 -9.68 2.11 -14.33
N LEU A 402 -9.09 1.33 -13.44
CA LEU A 402 -8.67 1.78 -12.12
C LEU A 402 -7.48 2.74 -12.19
N MET A 403 -6.84 2.83 -13.36
CA MET A 403 -5.50 3.40 -13.57
C MET A 403 -5.57 4.78 -14.22
N SER A 404 -6.57 4.95 -15.07
CA SER A 404 -6.84 6.15 -15.85
C SER A 404 -8.23 6.60 -15.39
N GLY A 405 -8.35 7.77 -14.74
CA GLY A 405 -9.68 8.28 -14.35
C GLY A 405 -10.67 8.27 -15.55
N ILE A 406 -11.97 8.44 -15.31
CA ILE A 406 -13.02 8.31 -16.36
C ILE A 406 -12.72 9.13 -17.64
N HIS A 407 -11.89 10.17 -17.55
CA HIS A 407 -11.48 11.06 -18.65
C HIS A 407 -10.00 10.95 -19.03
N SER A 408 -9.28 9.95 -18.55
CA SER A 408 -7.88 9.74 -18.91
C SER A 408 -7.78 8.96 -20.21
N ASN A 409 -6.76 9.29 -20.99
CA ASN A 409 -6.45 8.67 -22.26
C ASN A 409 -5.17 7.84 -22.14
N CYS A 410 -5.19 6.65 -22.71
CA CYS A 410 -4.07 5.74 -22.75
C CYS A 410 -3.69 5.40 -24.20
N ASN A 411 -2.45 5.70 -24.57
CA ASN A 411 -1.87 5.29 -25.83
C ASN A 411 -0.86 4.14 -25.62
N ILE A 412 -0.77 3.24 -26.60
CA ILE A 412 0.22 2.17 -26.59
C ILE A 412 0.97 2.18 -27.91
N LYS A 413 2.29 2.39 -27.84
CA LYS A 413 3.19 2.36 -28.98
C LYS A 413 4.01 1.08 -28.95
N LYS A 414 3.93 0.26 -29.99
CA LYS A 414 4.74 -0.96 -30.11
C LYS A 414 6.20 -0.60 -30.40
N GLY A 415 7.12 -1.30 -29.75
CA GLY A 415 8.55 -1.27 -30.02
C GLY A 415 8.98 -2.49 -30.84
N ASP A 416 10.26 -2.83 -30.75
CA ASP A 416 10.82 -4.00 -31.42
C ASP A 416 10.48 -5.30 -30.68
N GLY A 417 10.18 -6.36 -31.43
CA GLY A 417 9.84 -7.67 -30.87
C GLY A 417 8.52 -7.67 -30.07
N GLU A 418 8.58 -8.10 -28.81
CA GLU A 418 7.44 -8.12 -27.88
C GLU A 418 7.51 -6.97 -26.86
N SER A 419 8.16 -5.86 -27.21
CA SER A 419 8.23 -4.65 -26.38
C SER A 419 7.19 -3.61 -26.80
N PHE A 420 6.73 -2.80 -25.86
CA PHE A 420 5.83 -1.67 -26.12
C PHE A 420 5.88 -0.66 -24.98
N ILE A 421 5.47 0.58 -25.27
CA ILE A 421 5.36 1.67 -24.30
C ILE A 421 3.89 2.01 -24.12
N VAL A 422 3.43 2.00 -22.88
CA VAL A 422 2.09 2.46 -22.48
C VAL A 422 2.24 3.88 -21.93
N THR A 423 1.55 4.85 -22.52
CA THR A 423 1.53 6.24 -22.07
C THR A 423 0.14 6.61 -21.58
N VAL A 424 0.05 7.09 -20.35
CA VAL A 424 -1.18 7.51 -19.68
C VAL A 424 -1.10 9.01 -19.39
N GLU A 425 -1.94 9.79 -20.05
CA GLU A 425 -1.91 11.26 -19.97
C GLU A 425 -2.34 11.78 -18.59
N SER A 426 -3.26 11.10 -17.90
CA SER A 426 -3.79 11.55 -16.61
C SER A 426 -4.09 10.36 -15.69
N CYS A 427 -3.01 9.73 -15.23
CA CYS A 427 -3.05 8.64 -14.26
C CYS A 427 -3.64 9.11 -12.92
N ALA A 428 -4.56 8.33 -12.35
CA ALA A 428 -5.20 8.68 -11.08
C ALA A 428 -4.24 8.67 -9.87
N PHE A 429 -3.14 7.91 -9.95
CA PHE A 429 -2.19 7.74 -8.86
C PHE A 429 -1.13 8.85 -8.81
N ALA A 430 -0.83 9.49 -9.94
CA ALA A 430 0.24 10.50 -10.01
C ALA A 430 -0.18 11.84 -10.62
N SER A 431 -1.28 11.93 -11.38
CA SER A 431 -1.66 13.20 -12.01
C SER A 431 -1.85 14.31 -10.96
N GLY A 432 -1.30 15.50 -11.24
CA GLY A 432 -1.32 16.64 -10.33
C GLY A 432 -0.33 16.54 -9.16
N GLN A 433 0.57 15.55 -9.13
CA GLN A 433 1.64 15.49 -8.14
C GLN A 433 2.81 16.40 -8.53
N GLU A 434 3.47 16.95 -7.51
CA GLU A 434 4.70 17.71 -7.67
C GLU A 434 5.90 16.81 -8.02
N ASN A 435 6.98 17.41 -8.51
CA ASN A 435 8.24 16.70 -8.71
C ASN A 435 8.91 16.38 -7.36
N ILE A 436 8.61 15.20 -6.83
CA ILE A 436 9.17 14.67 -5.58
C ILE A 436 10.42 13.79 -5.80
N GLY A 437 10.88 13.67 -7.04
CA GLY A 437 12.08 12.92 -7.42
C GLY A 437 11.92 11.41 -7.43
N VAL A 438 10.69 10.89 -7.33
CA VAL A 438 10.40 9.45 -7.37
C VAL A 438 9.20 9.15 -8.27
N SER A 439 9.22 8.00 -8.95
CA SER A 439 8.05 7.47 -9.65
C SER A 439 6.96 7.03 -8.66
N LEU A 440 5.70 6.98 -9.08
CA LEU A 440 4.54 6.77 -8.20
C LEU A 440 3.56 5.69 -8.69
N CYS A 441 3.67 5.23 -9.94
CA CYS A 441 2.67 4.37 -10.59
C CYS A 441 3.13 2.91 -10.69
N GLU A 442 3.92 2.42 -9.72
CA GLU A 442 4.39 1.03 -9.73
C GLU A 442 3.24 0.04 -9.61
N PHE A 443 2.16 0.43 -8.92
CA PHE A 443 0.94 -0.37 -8.89
C PHE A 443 0.41 -0.62 -10.29
N GLU A 444 0.33 0.42 -11.13
CA GLU A 444 -0.12 0.31 -12.51
C GLU A 444 0.84 -0.46 -13.41
N ALA A 445 2.15 -0.26 -13.23
CA ALA A 445 3.16 -1.09 -13.89
C ALA A 445 2.88 -2.58 -13.60
N GLY A 446 2.62 -2.90 -12.34
CA GLY A 446 2.19 -4.21 -11.90
C GLY A 446 0.94 -4.70 -12.62
N VAL A 447 -0.13 -3.90 -12.63
CA VAL A 447 -1.39 -4.28 -13.29
C VAL A 447 -1.15 -4.59 -14.77
N ILE A 448 -0.33 -3.80 -15.47
CA ILE A 448 0.05 -4.05 -16.87
C ILE A 448 0.77 -5.41 -17.01
N GLU A 449 1.74 -5.71 -16.15
CA GLU A 449 2.43 -7.02 -16.15
C GLU A 449 1.46 -8.18 -15.96
N GLY A 450 0.60 -8.07 -14.94
CA GLY A 450 -0.36 -9.11 -14.59
C GLY A 450 -1.39 -9.35 -15.69
N PHE A 451 -1.86 -8.28 -16.31
CA PHE A 451 -2.81 -8.33 -17.41
C PHE A 451 -2.21 -9.05 -18.61
N MET A 452 -1.00 -8.66 -19.02
CA MET A 452 -0.31 -9.25 -20.15
C MET A 452 0.07 -10.71 -19.89
N GLU A 453 0.51 -11.02 -18.68
CA GLU A 453 0.90 -12.37 -18.30
C GLU A 453 -0.29 -13.32 -18.34
N LYS A 454 -1.43 -12.91 -17.77
CA LYS A 454 -2.65 -13.73 -17.82
C LYS A 454 -3.18 -13.86 -19.25
N SER A 455 -3.13 -12.78 -20.02
CA SER A 455 -3.67 -12.76 -21.38
C SER A 455 -2.88 -13.62 -22.35
N THR A 456 -1.55 -13.63 -22.25
CA THR A 456 -0.66 -14.28 -23.22
C THR A 456 -0.06 -15.61 -22.75
N GLY A 457 -0.07 -15.86 -21.43
CA GLY A 457 0.64 -16.98 -20.80
C GLY A 457 2.17 -16.79 -20.72
N LYS A 458 2.69 -15.58 -21.00
CA LYS A 458 4.13 -15.25 -20.97
C LYS A 458 4.42 -14.18 -19.92
N SER A 459 5.57 -14.23 -19.28
CA SER A 459 5.97 -13.19 -18.30
C SER A 459 6.44 -11.90 -18.98
N TYR A 460 6.02 -10.78 -18.40
CA TYR A 460 6.39 -9.42 -18.80
C TYR A 460 6.88 -8.65 -17.57
N SER A 461 7.79 -7.71 -17.83
CA SER A 461 8.25 -6.70 -16.90
C SER A 461 7.78 -5.33 -17.37
N SER A 462 7.27 -4.52 -16.46
CA SER A 462 6.85 -3.15 -16.71
C SER A 462 7.61 -2.22 -15.77
N LYS A 463 8.31 -1.25 -16.37
CA LYS A 463 9.05 -0.21 -15.65
C LYS A 463 8.47 1.15 -16.00
N GLU A 464 8.11 1.92 -14.98
CA GLU A 464 7.77 3.33 -15.16
C GLU A 464 9.05 4.11 -15.53
N VAL A 465 9.00 4.82 -16.67
CA VAL A 465 10.13 5.59 -17.22
C VAL A 465 9.88 7.09 -17.21
N GLU A 466 8.61 7.50 -17.16
CA GLU A 466 8.17 8.89 -17.08
C GLU A 466 7.02 8.95 -16.07
N CYS A 467 7.01 9.97 -15.19
CA CYS A 467 6.02 10.12 -14.13
C CYS A 467 5.86 11.60 -13.73
N TRP A 468 4.69 11.97 -13.21
CA TRP A 468 4.49 13.27 -12.55
C TRP A 468 5.45 13.48 -11.38
N GLY A 469 5.68 12.44 -10.56
CA GLY A 469 6.63 12.50 -9.45
C GLY A 469 8.10 12.66 -9.89
N LEU A 470 8.40 12.47 -11.18
CA LEU A 470 9.70 12.75 -11.81
C LEU A 470 9.71 14.08 -12.60
N GLY A 471 8.65 14.89 -12.47
CA GLY A 471 8.50 16.19 -13.14
C GLY A 471 7.89 16.14 -14.55
N GLN A 472 7.37 15.00 -14.99
CA GLN A 472 6.65 14.89 -16.27
C GLN A 472 5.16 15.28 -16.11
N GLN A 473 4.41 15.36 -17.20
CA GLN A 473 2.97 15.69 -17.19
C GLN A 473 2.10 14.52 -17.67
N HIS A 474 2.68 13.32 -17.67
CA HIS A 474 2.08 12.05 -18.03
C HIS A 474 2.87 10.93 -17.36
N CYS A 475 2.35 9.70 -17.42
CA CYS A 475 3.07 8.52 -16.96
C CYS A 475 3.35 7.62 -18.15
N ALA A 476 4.57 7.07 -18.26
CA ALA A 476 4.91 6.12 -19.31
C ALA A 476 5.56 4.87 -18.73
N PHE A 477 5.15 3.72 -19.26
CA PHE A 477 5.59 2.40 -18.82
C PHE A 477 6.24 1.68 -20.00
N GLN A 478 7.52 1.37 -19.86
CA GLN A 478 8.23 0.49 -20.77
C GLN A 478 7.91 -0.96 -20.39
N VAL A 479 7.33 -1.70 -21.32
CA VAL A 479 6.91 -3.09 -21.12
C VAL A 479 7.69 -4.00 -22.04
N GLU A 480 8.30 -5.03 -21.46
CA GLU A 480 9.14 -5.97 -22.19
C GLU A 480 8.85 -7.41 -21.77
N ARG A 481 8.95 -8.34 -22.72
CA ARG A 481 8.87 -9.77 -22.40
C ARG A 481 10.10 -10.19 -21.61
N GLU A 482 9.89 -10.84 -20.49
CA GLU A 482 10.97 -11.48 -19.75
C GLU A 482 11.54 -12.63 -20.59
N LYS A 483 12.81 -12.51 -20.97
CA LYS A 483 13.56 -13.60 -21.59
C LYS A 483 14.17 -14.42 -20.47
N PHE A 484 13.54 -15.54 -20.12
CA PHE A 484 14.16 -16.52 -19.24
C PHE A 484 15.37 -17.14 -19.96
N SER A 485 16.58 -16.77 -19.53
CA SER A 485 17.84 -17.45 -19.89
C SER A 485 18.12 -18.62 -18.97
#